data_AF-A0A7Y5F8I2-F1
#
_entry.id   AF-A0A7Y5F8I2-F1
#
_cell.length_a   1.000
_cell.length_b   1.000
_cell.length_c   1.000
_cell.angle_alpha   90.00
_cell.angle_beta   90.00
_cell.angle_gamma   90.00
#
_symmetry.space_group_name_H-M   'P 1'
#
loop_
_entity.id
_entity.type
_entity.pdbx_description
1 polymer ?
#
loop_
_entity_poly.entity_id
_entity_poly.type
_entity_poly.pdbx_seq_one_letter_code
_entity_poly.pdbx_strand_id
1 'polypeptide(L)'
;MHPTVFVSVPATSANLGPGFDCLGLALNLWNEATFSLPPLHPHLALEIEGFGAETLPRDDTNLIVKAAQTLAHHVQRPLPAGLNIRCRNAFPPGS
;
A
#
# COMPACT_ATOMS: atom_id res chain seq x y z
N MET A 1 -6.66 15.06 17.01
CA MET A 1 -6.68 14.04 15.93
C MET A 1 -5.26 13.82 15.46
N HIS A 2 -4.86 12.58 15.24
CA HIS A 2 -3.52 12.26 14.74
C HIS A 2 -3.48 12.49 13.23
N PRO A 3 -2.32 12.85 12.65
CA PRO A 3 -2.18 12.95 11.20
C PRO A 3 -2.56 11.61 10.56
N THR A 4 -3.50 11.67 9.62
CA THR A 4 -3.96 10.51 8.86
C THR A 4 -3.96 10.85 7.38
N VAL A 5 -3.48 9.94 6.56
CA VAL A 5 -3.51 10.02 5.09
C VAL A 5 -4.26 8.79 4.58
N PHE A 6 -5.27 9.02 3.73
CA PHE A 6 -5.99 7.96 3.02
C PHE A 6 -5.57 7.96 1.56
N VAL A 7 -5.27 6.78 1.03
CA VAL A 7 -4.88 6.56 -0.36
C VAL A 7 -5.77 5.47 -0.94
N SER A 8 -6.40 5.74 -2.07
CA SER A 8 -7.10 4.74 -2.88
C SER A 8 -6.40 4.58 -4.23
N VAL A 9 -6.20 3.33 -4.65
CA VAL A 9 -5.47 2.99 -5.88
C VAL A 9 -6.32 2.02 -6.73
N PRO A 10 -6.58 2.33 -8.01
CA PRO A 10 -7.35 1.45 -8.86
C PRO A 10 -6.52 0.24 -9.30
N ALA A 11 -7.19 -0.89 -9.52
CA ALA A 11 -6.63 -2.01 -10.28
C ALA A 11 -6.34 -1.56 -11.71
N THR A 12 -5.37 -2.20 -12.35
CA THR A 12 -4.99 -1.92 -13.73
C THR A 12 -4.95 -3.19 -14.57
N SER A 13 -5.33 -3.10 -15.84
CA SER A 13 -5.05 -4.13 -16.85
C SER A 13 -3.99 -3.61 -17.83
N ALA A 14 -3.04 -4.46 -18.22
CA ALA A 14 -1.93 -4.11 -19.11
C ALA A 14 -2.09 -4.73 -20.52
N ASN A 15 -1.22 -4.31 -21.45
CA ASN A 15 -1.05 -4.81 -22.83
C ASN A 15 -2.20 -4.54 -23.81
N LEU A 16 -3.47 -4.62 -23.38
CA LEU A 16 -4.67 -4.28 -24.15
C LEU A 16 -4.63 -4.70 -25.65
N GLY A 17 -4.17 -5.93 -25.92
CA GLY A 17 -3.94 -6.43 -27.28
C GLY A 17 -2.55 -6.10 -27.81
N PRO A 18 -2.39 -5.34 -28.91
CA PRO A 18 -1.09 -5.02 -29.50
C PRO A 18 -0.26 -4.01 -28.68
N GLY A 19 -0.78 -3.48 -27.58
CA GLY A 19 -0.15 -2.47 -26.73
C GLY A 19 0.84 -3.04 -25.71
N PHE A 20 1.59 -4.06 -26.09
CA PHE A 20 2.58 -4.71 -25.24
C PHE A 20 3.55 -3.67 -24.63
N ASP A 21 3.77 -3.76 -23.32
CA ASP A 21 4.65 -2.89 -22.52
C ASP A 21 4.38 -1.36 -22.61
N CYS A 22 3.23 -0.93 -23.12
CA CYS A 22 2.92 0.50 -23.22
C CYS A 22 1.47 0.90 -22.89
N LEU A 23 0.50 -0.02 -23.02
CA LEU A 23 -0.89 0.28 -22.69
C LEU A 23 -1.29 -0.25 -21.32
N GLY A 24 -1.98 0.60 -20.55
CA GLY A 24 -2.61 0.26 -19.29
C GLY A 24 -3.98 0.91 -19.16
N LEU A 25 -4.92 0.22 -18.53
CA LEU A 25 -6.28 0.69 -18.24
C LEU A 25 -6.57 0.59 -16.74
N ALA A 26 -6.87 1.72 -16.10
CA ALA A 26 -7.40 1.72 -14.74
C ALA A 26 -8.84 1.23 -14.73
N LEU A 27 -9.16 0.34 -13.79
CA LEU A 27 -10.48 -0.26 -13.62
C LEU A 27 -11.16 0.32 -12.38
N ASN A 28 -12.50 0.31 -12.36
CA ASN A 28 -13.29 0.74 -11.20
C ASN A 28 -13.32 -0.34 -10.09
N LEU A 29 -12.14 -0.75 -9.63
CA LEU A 29 -11.89 -1.73 -8.57
C LEU A 29 -10.69 -1.23 -7.76
N TRP A 30 -10.81 -1.12 -6.43
CA TRP A 30 -9.91 -0.26 -5.66
C TRP A 30 -9.29 -0.97 -4.46
N ASN A 31 -7.99 -0.80 -4.26
CA ASN A 31 -7.36 -1.03 -2.97
C ASN A 31 -7.29 0.29 -2.20
N GLU A 32 -7.43 0.22 -0.89
CA GLU A 32 -7.43 1.37 0.01
C GLU A 32 -6.37 1.18 1.09
N ALA A 33 -5.64 2.25 1.41
CA ALA A 33 -4.64 2.26 2.47
C ALA A 33 -4.79 3.52 3.33
N THR A 34 -4.89 3.33 4.63
CA THR A 34 -4.88 4.40 5.63
C THR A 34 -3.56 4.38 6.38
N PHE A 35 -2.85 5.51 6.38
CA PHE A 35 -1.61 5.71 7.12
C PHE A 35 -1.89 6.65 8.28
N SER A 36 -1.51 6.27 9.50
CA SER A 36 -1.73 7.09 10.69
C SER A 36 -0.55 7.04 11.66
N LEU A 37 -0.44 8.07 12.49
CA LEU A 37 0.58 8.19 13.54
C LEU A 37 -0.07 8.26 14.93
N PRO A 38 -0.64 7.15 15.43
CA PRO A 38 -1.22 7.11 16.76
C PRO A 38 -0.16 7.33 17.85
N PRO A 39 -0.53 7.91 19.00
CA PRO A 39 0.37 8.07 20.13
C PRO A 39 0.59 6.69 20.76
N LEU A 40 1.81 6.41 21.22
CA LEU A 40 2.18 5.21 21.98
C LEU A 40 2.38 3.90 21.20
N HIS A 41 2.54 3.94 19.87
CA HIS A 41 3.03 2.77 19.13
C HIS A 41 4.50 2.97 18.75
N PRO A 42 5.47 2.22 19.32
CA PRO A 42 6.88 2.43 19.00
C PRO A 42 7.29 1.80 17.66
N HIS A 43 6.46 0.93 17.10
CA HIS A 43 6.80 0.08 15.96
C HIS A 43 5.77 0.21 14.84
N LEU A 44 6.25 -0.04 13.62
CA LEU A 44 5.41 -0.21 12.43
C LEU A 44 4.33 -1.26 12.72
N ALA A 45 3.08 -0.91 12.43
CA ALA A 45 1.96 -1.83 12.50
C ALA A 45 1.30 -1.91 11.12
N LEU A 46 1.03 -3.12 10.63
CA LEU A 46 0.38 -3.37 9.35
C LEU A 46 -0.82 -4.30 9.53
N GLU A 47 -2.00 -3.79 9.24
CA GLU A 47 -3.24 -4.56 9.17
C GLU A 47 -3.67 -4.71 7.70
N ILE A 48 -4.13 -5.91 7.32
CA ILE A 48 -4.57 -6.20 5.96
C ILE A 48 -5.91 -6.91 6.02
N GLU A 49 -6.90 -6.32 5.37
CA GLU A 49 -8.23 -6.88 5.15
C GLU A 49 -8.40 -7.27 3.67
N GLY A 50 -9.19 -8.31 3.40
CA GLY A 50 -9.48 -8.75 2.03
C GLY A 50 -8.37 -9.63 1.43
N PHE A 51 -8.06 -9.43 0.15
CA PHE A 51 -7.09 -10.27 -0.54
C PHE A 51 -5.68 -10.13 0.05
N GLY A 52 -5.07 -11.28 0.34
CA GLY A 52 -3.76 -11.32 0.98
C GLY A 52 -3.78 -11.15 2.51
N ALA A 53 -4.96 -11.04 3.12
CA ALA A 53 -5.08 -10.96 4.58
C ALA A 53 -4.41 -12.14 5.29
N GLU A 54 -4.43 -13.36 4.78
CA GLU A 54 -3.75 -14.47 5.48
C GLU A 54 -2.35 -14.78 4.93
N THR A 55 -1.95 -14.17 3.81
CA THR A 55 -0.77 -14.62 3.05
C THR A 55 0.31 -13.56 2.87
N LEU A 56 -0.02 -12.27 2.92
CA LEU A 56 0.96 -11.21 2.75
C LEU A 56 1.82 -11.03 4.02
N PRO A 57 3.11 -10.70 3.91
CA PRO A 57 3.94 -10.44 5.08
C PRO A 57 3.50 -9.18 5.82
N ARG A 58 3.75 -9.12 7.14
CA ARG A 58 3.45 -7.95 8.01
C ARG A 58 4.69 -7.16 8.42
N ASP A 59 5.84 -7.60 7.92
CA ASP A 59 7.14 -7.02 8.18
C ASP A 59 7.57 -6.08 7.04
N ASP A 60 8.84 -5.69 7.07
CA ASP A 60 9.48 -4.83 6.08
C ASP A 60 9.58 -5.45 4.67
N THR A 61 9.27 -6.73 4.51
CA THR A 61 9.25 -7.37 3.20
C THR A 61 7.99 -7.04 2.40
N ASN A 62 6.92 -6.55 3.07
CA ASN A 62 5.68 -6.13 2.43
C ASN A 62 5.89 -4.93 1.48
N LEU A 63 5.30 -5.00 0.28
CA LEU A 63 5.46 -3.97 -0.75
C LEU A 63 4.94 -2.59 -0.34
N ILE A 64 3.89 -2.48 0.48
CA ILE A 64 3.40 -1.16 0.93
C ILE A 64 4.38 -0.52 1.92
N VAL A 65 5.03 -1.34 2.74
CA VAL A 65 6.07 -0.89 3.68
C VAL A 65 7.31 -0.46 2.92
N LYS A 66 7.75 -1.26 1.95
CA LYS A 66 8.86 -0.91 1.05
C LYS A 66 8.57 0.37 0.25
N ALA A 67 7.35 0.56 -0.22
CA ALA A 67 6.95 1.78 -0.92
C ALA A 67 7.03 3.01 0.00
N ALA A 68 6.55 2.89 1.25
CA ALA A 68 6.66 3.96 2.23
C ALA A 68 8.13 4.28 2.58
N GLN A 69 8.97 3.25 2.75
CA GLN A 69 10.42 3.41 2.96
C GLN A 69 11.11 4.07 1.76
N THR A 70 10.74 3.67 0.54
CA THR A 70 11.27 4.23 -0.72
C THR A 70 10.91 5.72 -0.81
N LEU A 71 9.67 6.09 -0.49
CA LEU A 71 9.24 7.47 -0.43
C LEU A 71 10.03 8.25 0.62
N ALA A 72 10.17 7.71 1.84
CA ALA A 72 10.92 8.32 2.93
C ALA A 72 12.37 8.62 2.52
N HIS A 73 13.03 7.64 1.89
CA HIS A 73 14.37 7.81 1.31
C HIS A 73 14.40 8.89 0.22
N HIS A 74 13.45 8.86 -0.72
CA HIS A 74 13.37 9.85 -1.81
C HIS A 74 13.22 11.29 -1.30
N VAL A 75 12.42 11.49 -0.25
CA VAL A 75 12.22 12.82 0.36
C VAL A 75 13.22 13.15 1.47
N GLN A 76 14.24 12.30 1.67
CA GLN A 76 15.30 12.47 2.67
C GLN A 76 14.75 12.67 4.10
N ARG A 77 13.72 11.92 4.47
CA ARG A 77 13.15 11.91 5.82
C ARG A 77 13.07 10.48 6.35
N PRO A 78 13.26 10.26 7.67
CA PRO A 78 13.05 8.93 8.23
C PRO A 78 11.57 8.53 8.11
N LEU A 79 11.31 7.24 7.99
CA LEU A 79 9.96 6.71 8.17
C LEU A 79 9.48 7.08 9.58
N PRO A 80 8.30 7.67 9.75
CA PRO A 80 7.82 8.06 11.08
C PRO A 80 7.77 6.85 12.03
N ALA A 81 8.29 7.02 13.24
CA ALA A 81 8.14 6.02 14.29
C ALA A 81 6.64 5.81 14.60
N GLY A 82 6.23 4.57 14.79
CA GLY A 82 4.83 4.24 15.07
C GLY A 82 3.88 4.35 13.88
N LEU A 83 4.40 4.33 12.65
CA LEU A 83 3.56 4.29 11.46
C LEU A 83 2.61 3.09 11.52
N ASN A 84 1.31 3.37 11.52
CA ASN A 84 0.27 2.38 11.39
C ASN A 84 -0.32 2.44 9.98
N ILE A 85 -0.37 1.29 9.31
CA ILE A 85 -0.90 1.14 7.97
C ILE A 85 -2.05 0.14 8.03
N ARG A 86 -3.23 0.54 7.56
CA ARG A 86 -4.39 -0.35 7.38
C ARG A 86 -4.72 -0.45 5.91
N CYS A 87 -4.60 -1.66 5.36
CA CYS A 87 -4.91 -1.95 3.96
C CYS A 87 -6.24 -2.68 3.85
N ARG A 88 -7.06 -2.29 2.87
CA ARG A 88 -8.22 -3.05 2.42
C ARG A 88 -8.03 -3.37 0.94
N ASN A 89 -7.83 -4.65 0.64
CA ASN A 89 -7.50 -5.12 -0.69
C ASN A 89 -8.72 -5.77 -1.36
N ALA A 90 -9.19 -5.19 -2.47
CA ALA A 90 -10.33 -5.69 -3.24
C ALA A 90 -9.96 -6.65 -4.38
N PHE A 91 -8.66 -6.84 -4.67
CA PHE A 91 -8.19 -7.74 -5.72
C PHE A 91 -6.91 -8.49 -5.34
N PRO A 92 -6.67 -9.69 -5.91
CA PRO A 92 -5.52 -10.53 -5.57
C PRO A 92 -4.20 -9.96 -6.13
N PRO A 93 -3.09 -10.08 -5.40
CA PRO A 93 -1.77 -9.75 -5.92
C PRO A 93 -1.35 -10.74 -7.02
N GLY A 94 -0.69 -10.23 -8.08
CA GLY A 94 -0.12 -11.06 -9.15
C GLY A 94 -1.14 -11.74 -10.06
N SER A 95 -2.30 -11.11 -10.27
CA SER A 95 -3.35 -11.56 -11.19
C SER A 95 -3.11 -11.16 -12.64
#